data_AF-A0A839UIW1-F1
#
_entry.id   AF-A0A839UIW1-F1
#
_cell.length_a   1.000
_cell.length_b   1.000
_cell.length_c   1.000
_cell.angle_alpha   90.00
_cell.angle_beta   90.00
_cell.angle_gamma   90.00
#
_symmetry.space_group_name_H-M   'P 1'
#
loop_
_entity.id
_entity.type
_entity.pdbx_description
1 polymer ?
#
loop_
_entity_poly.entity_id
_entity_poly.type
_entity_poly.pdbx_seq_one_letter_code
_entity_poly.pdbx_strand_id
1 'polypeptide(L)'
;MFQVHCFLWRAAASVERWFIRFQPMLLNLLPGESVHQKREHSPMRFLRDNGLTTALLLAFFASMIGMAYAGWGHENHELTRHHLPAIGFVAYITSENFFSALFENWESEWLQMATYVVLTAYLFQRGSSESRDPDDKSTDKEPPPRSRSWLYEHSLGLALGLLFILSFLGHFFASHSAYNSDAAAHGETVQSALAYLGNARFWFESFQTGSRSFFRRRRSSCSPSFCAIADRLNQSRLKHPIVRPEVNLAL
;
A
#
# COMPACT_ATOMS: atom_id res chain seq x y z
N MET A 1 3.07 16.35 -5.94
CA MET A 1 2.58 14.95 -5.83
C MET A 1 2.84 14.29 -4.47
N PHE A 2 4.02 14.45 -3.87
CA PHE A 2 4.39 13.87 -2.56
C PHE A 2 3.48 14.28 -1.37
N GLN A 3 2.89 15.48 -1.41
CA GLN A 3 2.05 15.98 -0.32
C GLN A 3 0.62 15.43 -0.30
N VAL A 4 0.03 15.14 -1.47
CA VAL A 4 -1.35 14.64 -1.57
C VAL A 4 -1.42 13.19 -1.07
N HIS A 5 -0.42 12.38 -1.41
CA HIS A 5 -0.30 11.00 -0.93
C HIS A 5 -0.02 10.95 0.58
N CYS A 6 0.77 11.91 1.12
CA CYS A 6 0.96 12.07 2.56
C CYS A 6 -0.34 12.48 3.29
N PHE A 7 -1.15 13.34 2.68
CA PHE A 7 -2.39 13.84 3.26
C PHE A 7 -3.46 12.74 3.32
N LEU A 8 -3.67 12.01 2.21
CA LEU A 8 -4.64 10.91 2.13
C LEU A 8 -4.32 9.78 3.12
N TRP A 9 -3.04 9.48 3.32
CA TRP A 9 -2.63 8.45 4.29
C TRP A 9 -2.73 8.91 5.75
N ARG A 10 -2.43 10.18 6.05
CA ARG A 10 -2.65 10.76 7.39
C ARG A 10 -4.15 10.85 7.73
N ALA A 11 -4.99 11.10 6.73
CA ALA A 11 -6.44 11.10 6.87
C ALA A 11 -6.97 9.69 7.16
N ALA A 12 -6.57 8.69 6.38
CA ALA A 12 -6.96 7.28 6.58
C ALA A 12 -6.54 6.75 7.97
N ALA A 13 -5.30 7.01 8.40
CA ALA A 13 -4.81 6.60 9.71
C ALA A 13 -5.49 7.34 10.88
N SER A 14 -6.07 8.51 10.65
CA SER A 14 -6.80 9.27 11.69
C SER A 14 -8.25 8.81 11.83
N VAL A 15 -8.86 8.31 10.76
CA VAL A 15 -10.19 7.68 10.79
C VAL A 15 -10.15 6.37 11.59
N GLU A 16 -9.10 5.57 11.42
CA GLU A 16 -8.88 4.33 12.19
C GLU A 16 -8.76 4.59 13.70
N ARG A 17 -8.01 5.64 14.08
CA ARG A 17 -7.87 6.07 15.48
C ARG A 17 -9.15 6.65 16.08
N TRP A 18 -9.99 7.28 15.26
CA TRP A 18 -11.28 7.83 15.68
C TRP A 18 -12.30 6.71 15.95
N PHE A 19 -12.33 5.67 15.09
CA PHE A 19 -13.21 4.52 15.23
C PHE A 19 -12.94 3.72 16.51
N ILE A 20 -11.67 3.44 16.82
CA ILE A 20 -11.26 2.70 18.03
C ILE A 20 -11.59 3.47 19.31
N ARG A 21 -11.55 4.80 19.28
CA ARG A 21 -11.72 5.65 20.49
C ARG A 21 -13.19 5.92 20.85
N PHE A 22 -14.14 5.77 19.91
CA PHE A 22 -15.55 6.11 20.13
C PHE A 22 -16.52 4.92 20.14
N GLN A 23 -16.03 3.70 19.84
CA GLN A 23 -16.84 2.47 19.82
C GLN A 23 -17.55 2.12 21.14
N PRO A 24 -16.98 2.33 22.36
CA PRO A 24 -17.69 1.98 23.60
C PRO A 24 -18.76 3.00 24.03
N MET A 25 -18.84 4.18 23.40
CA MET A 25 -19.85 5.20 23.70
C MET A 25 -21.16 4.98 22.92
N LEU A 26 -21.09 4.36 21.74
CA LEU A 26 -22.25 4.07 20.89
C LEU A 26 -23.04 2.83 21.33
N LEU A 27 -22.43 1.97 22.16
CA LEU A 27 -22.99 0.66 22.53
C LEU A 27 -24.00 0.70 23.70
N ASN A 28 -24.12 1.84 24.41
CA ASN A 28 -24.91 1.95 25.64
C ASN A 28 -26.20 2.79 25.51
N LEU A 29 -26.65 3.11 24.29
CA LEU A 29 -27.67 4.16 24.12
C LEU A 29 -28.85 3.85 23.20
N LEU A 30 -29.19 2.59 22.91
CA LEU A 30 -30.45 2.30 22.22
C LEU A 30 -31.21 1.11 22.82
N PRO A 31 -32.43 1.32 23.35
CA PRO A 31 -33.35 0.24 23.68
C PRO A 31 -33.91 -0.36 22.39
N GLY A 32 -34.14 -1.66 22.41
CA GLY A 32 -34.71 -2.40 21.29
C GLY A 32 -36.19 -2.12 21.09
N GLU A 33 -36.57 -1.87 19.83
CA GLU A 33 -37.84 -2.29 19.26
C GLU A 33 -37.66 -2.56 17.76
N SER A 34 -38.13 -3.73 17.31
CA SER A 34 -38.06 -4.16 15.92
C SER A 34 -39.32 -3.72 15.16
N VAL A 35 -39.23 -2.58 14.47
CA VAL A 35 -40.25 -2.16 13.50
C VAL A 35 -39.81 -2.60 12.10
N HIS A 36 -40.62 -3.46 11.46
CA HIS A 36 -40.46 -3.80 10.05
C HIS A 36 -40.74 -2.56 9.18
N GLN A 37 -39.69 -1.77 8.94
CA GLN A 37 -39.75 -0.59 8.09
C GLN A 37 -39.52 -0.99 6.62
N LYS A 38 -40.50 -0.69 5.77
CA LYS A 38 -40.39 -0.79 4.31
C LYS A 38 -39.19 0.07 3.86
N ARG A 39 -38.08 -0.55 3.43
CA ARG A 39 -36.83 0.16 3.08
C ARG A 39 -37.06 0.98 1.81
N GLU A 40 -37.27 2.28 1.98
CA GLU A 40 -37.18 3.24 0.89
C GLU A 40 -35.70 3.43 0.51
N HIS A 41 -35.32 3.03 -0.70
CA HIS A 41 -33.97 3.18 -1.24
C HIS A 41 -33.74 4.63 -1.65
N SER A 42 -33.43 5.52 -0.70
CA SER A 42 -32.95 6.86 -1.04
C SER A 42 -31.45 6.83 -1.34
N PRO A 43 -30.96 7.51 -2.39
CA PRO A 43 -29.53 7.55 -2.73
C PRO A 43 -28.68 8.12 -1.57
N MET A 44 -29.26 9.00 -0.76
CA MET A 44 -28.61 9.53 0.45
C MET A 44 -28.40 8.48 1.55
N ARG A 45 -29.31 7.51 1.70
CA ARG A 45 -29.11 6.36 2.62
C ARG A 45 -28.02 5.44 2.10
N PHE A 46 -28.00 5.14 0.80
CA PHE A 46 -26.93 4.31 0.20
C PHE A 46 -25.53 4.91 0.40
N LEU A 47 -25.38 6.22 0.16
CA LEU A 47 -24.13 6.93 0.38
C LEU A 47 -23.72 6.98 1.85
N ARG A 48 -24.67 7.09 2.78
CA ARG A 48 -24.40 7.05 4.22
C ARG A 48 -23.94 5.65 4.65
N ASP A 49 -24.63 4.62 4.18
CA ASP A 49 -24.37 3.23 4.57
C ASP A 49 -23.10 2.68 3.92
N ASN A 50 -22.66 3.23 2.78
CA ASN A 50 -21.42 2.86 2.07
C ASN A 50 -20.37 3.97 2.08
N GLY A 51 -20.46 4.93 3.01
CA GLY A 51 -19.66 6.16 2.98
C GLY A 51 -18.15 5.93 2.93
N LEU A 52 -17.64 4.89 3.62
CA LEU A 52 -16.21 4.54 3.56
C LEU A 52 -15.80 4.09 2.16
N THR A 53 -16.52 3.13 1.57
CA THR A 53 -16.24 2.64 0.21
C THR A 53 -16.35 3.76 -0.82
N THR A 54 -17.40 4.58 -0.73
CA THR A 54 -17.56 5.74 -1.61
C THR A 54 -16.41 6.72 -1.47
N ALA A 55 -16.00 7.06 -0.24
CA ALA A 55 -14.87 7.96 -0.02
C ALA A 55 -13.55 7.39 -0.56
N LEU A 56 -13.29 6.09 -0.38
CA LEU A 56 -12.11 5.43 -0.90
C LEU A 56 -12.10 5.39 -2.43
N LEU A 57 -13.23 5.07 -3.07
CA LEU A 57 -13.36 5.11 -4.53
C LEU A 57 -13.17 6.53 -5.08
N LEU A 58 -13.77 7.54 -4.45
CA LEU A 58 -13.57 8.93 -4.86
C LEU A 58 -12.10 9.35 -4.73
N ALA A 59 -11.44 9.01 -3.62
CA ALA A 59 -10.03 9.29 -3.44
C ALA A 59 -9.18 8.54 -4.48
N PHE A 60 -9.50 7.29 -4.79
CA PHE A 60 -8.85 6.49 -5.82
C PHE A 60 -8.95 7.17 -7.19
N PHE A 61 -10.16 7.48 -7.67
CA PHE A 61 -10.35 8.12 -8.97
C PHE A 61 -9.75 9.53 -9.03
N ALA A 62 -9.88 10.33 -7.96
CA ALA A 62 -9.23 11.63 -7.87
C ALA A 62 -7.71 11.50 -7.97
N SER A 63 -7.13 10.48 -7.35
CA SER A 63 -5.68 10.21 -7.44
C SER A 63 -5.26 9.74 -8.84
N MET A 64 -6.06 8.90 -9.50
CA MET A 64 -5.81 8.48 -10.89
C MET A 64 -5.87 9.65 -11.86
N ILE A 65 -6.86 10.53 -11.72
CA ILE A 65 -6.96 11.75 -12.53
C ILE A 65 -5.77 12.66 -12.26
N GLY A 66 -5.38 12.83 -11.00
CA GLY A 66 -4.20 13.60 -10.63
C GLY A 66 -2.91 13.04 -11.22
N MET A 67 -2.78 11.71 -11.27
CA MET A 67 -1.67 11.02 -11.95
C MET A 67 -1.66 11.30 -13.45
N ALA A 68 -2.79 11.10 -14.13
CA ALA A 68 -2.91 11.36 -15.56
C ALA A 68 -2.60 12.82 -15.91
N TYR A 69 -3.11 13.77 -15.15
CA TYR A 69 -2.89 15.20 -15.39
C TYR A 69 -1.44 15.62 -15.13
N ALA A 70 -0.84 15.15 -14.04
CA ALA A 70 0.56 15.44 -13.73
C ALA A 70 1.51 14.82 -14.76
N GLY A 71 1.24 13.58 -15.16
CA GLY A 71 1.99 12.87 -16.18
C GLY A 71 1.90 13.54 -17.56
N TRP A 72 0.70 13.99 -17.96
CA TRP A 72 0.51 14.76 -19.18
C TRP A 72 1.32 16.05 -19.20
N GLY A 73 1.33 16.78 -18.08
CA GLY A 73 2.14 17.98 -17.93
C GLY A 73 3.65 17.69 -17.98
N HIS A 74 4.10 16.59 -17.39
CA HIS A 74 5.49 16.16 -17.44
C HIS A 74 5.92 15.80 -18.87
N GLU A 75 5.12 15.01 -19.57
CA GLU A 75 5.38 14.59 -20.95
C GLU A 75 5.51 15.79 -21.88
N ASN A 76 4.54 16.72 -21.83
CA ASN A 76 4.58 17.92 -22.67
C ASN A 76 5.79 18.82 -22.38
N HIS A 77 6.26 18.84 -21.13
CA HIS A 77 7.46 19.57 -20.77
C HIS A 77 8.73 18.94 -21.36
N GLU A 78 8.84 17.61 -21.35
CA GLU A 78 9.95 16.91 -22.00
C GLU A 78 9.88 17.05 -23.53
N LEU A 79 8.70 16.89 -24.15
CA LEU A 79 8.52 17.14 -25.58
C LEU A 79 8.98 18.56 -25.98
N THR A 80 8.63 19.57 -25.18
CA THR A 80 9.06 20.95 -25.41
C THR A 80 10.59 21.10 -25.33
N ARG A 81 11.25 20.41 -24.38
CA ARG A 81 12.71 20.38 -24.26
C ARG A 81 13.39 19.72 -25.46
N HIS A 82 12.74 18.74 -26.06
CA HIS A 82 13.17 18.07 -27.28
C HIS A 82 12.72 18.78 -28.57
N HIS A 83 12.14 19.98 -28.48
CA HIS A 83 11.60 20.74 -29.61
C HIS A 83 10.51 20.01 -30.40
N LEU A 84 9.78 19.11 -29.75
CA LEU A 84 8.65 18.37 -30.29
C LEU A 84 7.32 19.05 -29.93
N PRO A 85 6.27 18.87 -30.76
CA PRO A 85 4.96 19.44 -30.47
C PRO A 85 4.32 18.75 -29.24
N ALA A 86 3.67 19.56 -28.39
CA ALA A 86 2.90 19.05 -27.25
C ALA A 86 1.73 18.17 -27.73
N ILE A 87 1.42 17.12 -26.96
CA ILE A 87 0.32 16.22 -27.21
C ILE A 87 -0.92 16.59 -26.39
N GLY A 88 -2.10 16.22 -26.90
CA GLY A 88 -3.36 16.38 -26.20
C GLY A 88 -3.52 15.37 -25.04
N PHE A 89 -4.38 15.69 -24.07
CA PHE A 89 -4.61 14.85 -22.89
C PHE A 89 -5.08 13.43 -23.25
N VAL A 90 -6.00 13.31 -24.21
CA VAL A 90 -6.51 12.00 -24.66
C VAL A 90 -5.40 11.16 -25.29
N ALA A 91 -4.55 11.78 -26.11
CA ALA A 91 -3.40 11.11 -26.71
C ALA A 91 -2.42 10.60 -25.64
N TYR A 92 -2.23 11.37 -24.56
CA TYR A 92 -1.39 10.97 -23.44
C TYR A 92 -1.95 9.77 -22.66
N ILE A 93 -3.23 9.76 -22.28
CA ILE A 93 -3.79 8.63 -21.50
C ILE A 93 -3.90 7.33 -22.31
N THR A 94 -3.69 7.39 -23.63
CA THR A 94 -3.58 6.24 -24.51
C THR A 94 -2.14 5.93 -24.93
N SER A 95 -1.14 6.66 -24.41
CA SER A 95 0.27 6.49 -24.77
C SER A 95 0.96 5.42 -23.95
N GLU A 96 2.11 4.95 -24.44
CA GLU A 96 2.88 3.91 -23.75
C GLU A 96 3.49 4.43 -22.45
N ASN A 97 3.85 5.72 -22.39
CA ASN A 97 4.37 6.36 -21.17
C ASN A 97 3.33 6.36 -20.04
N PHE A 98 2.05 6.59 -20.35
CA PHE A 98 0.99 6.50 -19.35
C PHE A 98 0.78 5.06 -18.86
N PHE A 99 0.68 4.09 -19.78
CA PHE A 99 0.48 2.70 -19.42
C PHE A 99 1.68 2.11 -18.67
N SER A 100 2.90 2.47 -19.06
CA SER A 100 4.13 2.08 -18.36
C SER A 100 4.06 2.53 -16.90
N ALA A 101 3.82 3.82 -16.64
CA ALA A 101 3.71 4.35 -15.29
C ALA A 101 2.53 3.75 -14.49
N LEU A 102 1.38 3.52 -15.13
CA LEU A 102 0.21 2.91 -14.50
C LEU A 102 0.49 1.47 -14.06
N PHE A 103 1.03 0.66 -14.97
CA PHE A 103 1.31 -0.75 -14.70
C PHE A 103 2.50 -0.93 -13.76
N GLU A 104 3.52 -0.08 -13.82
CA GLU A 104 4.62 -0.06 -12.84
C GLU A 104 4.08 0.13 -11.41
N ASN A 105 3.16 1.08 -11.22
CA ASN A 105 2.52 1.30 -9.93
C ASN A 105 1.69 0.09 -9.50
N TRP A 106 0.85 -0.46 -10.39
CA TRP A 106 0.02 -1.61 -10.07
C TRP A 106 0.83 -2.89 -9.81
N GLU A 107 1.89 -3.12 -10.56
CA GLU A 107 2.83 -4.24 -10.37
C GLU A 107 3.30 -4.28 -8.92
N SER A 108 3.79 -3.15 -8.42
CA SER A 108 4.34 -3.05 -7.06
C SER A 108 3.31 -3.31 -5.96
N GLU A 109 2.09 -2.79 -6.11
CA GLU A 109 1.03 -2.90 -5.11
C GLU A 109 0.49 -4.35 -5.03
N TRP A 110 0.31 -5.00 -6.18
CA TRP A 110 -0.11 -6.40 -6.21
C TRP A 110 0.99 -7.32 -5.71
N LEU A 111 2.25 -7.06 -6.09
CA LEU A 111 3.39 -7.82 -5.58
C LEU A 111 3.50 -7.69 -4.06
N GLN A 112 3.35 -6.48 -3.52
CA GLN A 112 3.35 -6.24 -2.08
C GLN A 112 2.24 -7.03 -1.40
N MET A 113 1.00 -6.94 -1.88
CA MET A 113 -0.13 -7.61 -1.25
C MET A 113 -0.02 -9.14 -1.36
N ALA A 114 0.40 -9.65 -2.52
CA ALA A 114 0.66 -11.07 -2.72
C ALA A 114 1.76 -11.57 -1.77
N THR A 115 2.88 -10.85 -1.70
CA THR A 115 3.99 -11.17 -0.79
C THR A 115 3.54 -11.13 0.65
N TYR A 116 2.77 -10.12 1.06
CA TYR A 116 2.23 -10.02 2.41
C TYR A 116 1.38 -11.24 2.76
N VAL A 117 0.37 -11.56 1.96
CA VAL A 117 -0.55 -12.69 2.20
C VAL A 117 0.18 -14.03 2.23
N VAL A 118 1.09 -14.27 1.29
CA VAL A 118 1.87 -15.51 1.21
C VAL A 118 2.81 -15.61 2.41
N LEU A 119 3.60 -14.58 2.69
CA LEU A 119 4.56 -14.62 3.79
C LEU A 119 3.87 -14.72 5.15
N THR A 120 2.75 -14.04 5.39
CA THR A 120 2.04 -14.15 6.67
C THR A 120 1.34 -15.50 6.84
N ALA A 121 1.06 -16.21 5.74
CA ALA A 121 0.53 -17.58 5.78
C ALA A 121 1.62 -18.63 6.07
N TYR A 122 2.84 -18.45 5.57
CA TYR A 122 3.92 -19.45 5.68
C TYR A 122 4.97 -19.13 6.75
N LEU A 123 5.20 -17.86 7.08
CA LEU A 123 6.18 -17.44 8.08
C LEU A 123 5.49 -17.08 9.40
N PHE A 124 6.11 -17.51 10.50
CA PHE A 124 5.66 -17.26 11.85
C PHE A 124 6.43 -16.10 12.48
N GLN A 125 5.71 -15.16 13.10
CA GLN A 125 6.30 -14.10 13.90
C GLN A 125 5.58 -13.98 15.25
N ARG A 126 6.25 -14.41 16.33
CA ARG A 126 5.73 -14.32 17.72
C ARG A 126 5.30 -12.89 18.05
N GLY A 127 4.07 -12.74 18.52
CA GLY A 127 3.49 -11.44 18.90
C GLY A 127 3.01 -10.56 17.73
N SER A 128 2.97 -11.09 16.50
CA SER A 128 2.30 -10.44 15.38
C SER A 128 0.81 -10.77 15.39
N SER A 129 -0.06 -9.77 15.16
CA SER A 129 -1.49 -10.01 14.96
C SER A 129 -1.83 -10.52 13.55
N GLU A 130 -0.86 -10.47 12.62
CA GLU A 130 -1.07 -10.82 11.21
C GLU A 130 -0.53 -12.20 10.84
N SER A 131 0.43 -12.72 11.60
CA SER A 131 1.03 -14.03 11.41
C SER A 131 0.55 -14.97 12.52
N ARG A 132 0.47 -16.27 12.23
CA ARG A 132 0.09 -17.28 13.23
C ARG A 132 1.11 -17.30 14.37
N ASP A 133 0.65 -17.58 15.58
CA ASP A 133 1.53 -17.79 16.73
C ASP A 133 2.13 -19.21 16.63
N PRO A 134 3.47 -19.37 16.63
CA PRO A 134 4.09 -20.69 16.58
C PRO A 134 3.77 -21.56 17.80
N ASP A 135 3.35 -20.99 18.93
CA ASP A 135 3.02 -21.73 20.15
C ASP A 135 1.51 -22.01 20.31
N ASP A 136 0.67 -21.55 19.38
CA ASP A 136 -0.78 -21.72 19.44
C ASP A 136 -1.25 -23.10 18.92
N LYS A 137 -1.42 -24.03 19.86
CA LYS A 137 -1.97 -25.38 19.63
C LYS A 137 -3.48 -25.40 19.34
N SER A 138 -4.18 -24.27 19.43
CA SER A 138 -5.62 -24.21 19.15
C SER A 138 -5.94 -24.33 17.65
N THR A 139 -4.92 -24.19 16.79
CA THR A 139 -4.99 -24.40 15.34
C THR A 139 -5.00 -25.87 14.94
N ASP A 140 -4.72 -26.80 15.86
CA ASP A 140 -4.83 -28.27 15.67
C ASP A 140 -6.29 -28.76 15.67
N LYS A 141 -7.25 -27.90 15.31
CA LYS A 141 -8.65 -28.28 15.16
C LYS A 141 -8.85 -29.03 13.85
N GLU A 142 -9.79 -29.98 13.91
CA GLU A 142 -10.13 -30.94 12.85
C GLU A 142 -9.99 -30.36 11.42
N PRO A 143 -9.42 -31.14 10.48
CA PRO A 143 -9.27 -30.68 9.11
C PRO A 143 -10.63 -30.21 8.58
N PRO A 144 -10.68 -29.08 7.88
CA PRO A 144 -11.94 -28.58 7.34
C PRO A 144 -12.60 -29.67 6.49
N PRO A 145 -13.95 -29.74 6.46
CA PRO A 145 -14.65 -30.76 5.71
C PRO A 145 -14.13 -30.77 4.26
N ARG A 146 -13.81 -31.98 3.74
CA ARG A 146 -13.16 -32.30 2.45
C ARG A 146 -13.75 -31.63 1.18
N SER A 147 -14.76 -30.77 1.28
CA SER A 147 -15.48 -30.18 0.15
C SER A 147 -14.99 -28.80 -0.30
N ARG A 148 -14.06 -28.16 0.42
CA ARG A 148 -13.47 -26.91 -0.08
C ARG A 148 -12.41 -27.24 -1.14
N SER A 149 -12.61 -26.72 -2.34
CA SER A 149 -11.64 -26.91 -3.42
C SER A 149 -10.33 -26.19 -3.07
N TRP A 150 -9.20 -26.80 -3.41
CA TRP A 150 -7.87 -26.16 -3.28
C TRP A 150 -7.85 -24.75 -3.90
N LEU A 151 -8.59 -24.57 -5.01
CA LEU A 151 -8.79 -23.30 -5.67
C LEU A 151 -9.46 -22.24 -4.77
N TYR A 152 -10.46 -22.62 -3.98
CA TYR A 152 -11.10 -21.69 -3.05
C TYR A 152 -10.14 -21.29 -1.92
N GLU A 153 -9.39 -22.25 -1.37
CA GLU A 153 -8.42 -22.00 -0.29
C GLU A 153 -7.27 -21.07 -0.71
N HIS A 154 -6.84 -21.18 -1.97
CA HIS A 154 -5.76 -20.37 -2.53
C HIS A 154 -6.28 -19.20 -3.39
N SER A 155 -7.59 -18.99 -3.46
CA SER A 155 -8.23 -18.04 -4.40
C SER A 155 -7.71 -16.61 -4.26
N LEU A 156 -7.52 -16.12 -3.04
CA LEU A 156 -6.98 -14.78 -2.80
C LEU A 156 -5.53 -14.65 -3.28
N GLY A 157 -4.68 -15.62 -2.95
CA GLY A 157 -3.28 -15.64 -3.39
C GLY A 157 -3.16 -15.76 -4.91
N LEU A 158 -3.99 -16.63 -5.52
CA LEU A 158 -4.06 -16.80 -6.97
C LEU A 158 -4.58 -15.55 -7.68
N ALA A 159 -5.59 -14.88 -7.13
CA ALA A 159 -6.12 -13.64 -7.69
C ALA A 159 -5.08 -12.52 -7.64
N LEU A 160 -4.39 -12.35 -6.50
CA LEU A 160 -3.31 -11.36 -6.36
C LEU A 160 -2.12 -11.70 -7.27
N GLY A 161 -1.75 -12.97 -7.37
CA GLY A 161 -0.70 -13.43 -8.28
C GLY A 161 -1.05 -13.22 -9.75
N LEU A 162 -2.30 -13.45 -10.13
CA LEU A 162 -2.78 -13.17 -11.49
C LEU A 162 -2.75 -11.66 -11.78
N LEU A 163 -3.23 -10.83 -10.86
CA LEU A 163 -3.18 -9.37 -11.00
C LEU A 163 -1.74 -8.87 -11.12
N PHE A 164 -0.82 -9.43 -10.33
CA PHE A 164 0.60 -9.16 -10.46
C PHE A 164 1.13 -9.54 -11.85
N ILE A 165 0.86 -10.75 -12.35
CA ILE A 165 1.33 -11.20 -13.66
C ILE A 165 0.77 -10.29 -14.77
N LEU A 166 -0.51 -9.95 -14.72
CA LEU A 166 -1.14 -9.06 -15.69
C LEU A 166 -0.51 -7.67 -15.67
N SER A 167 -0.27 -7.09 -14.50
CA SER A 167 0.39 -5.80 -14.38
C SER A 167 1.85 -5.85 -14.82
N PHE A 168 2.59 -6.90 -14.44
CA PHE A 168 3.99 -7.10 -14.83
C PHE A 168 4.13 -7.18 -16.35
N LEU A 169 3.26 -7.96 -17.02
CA LEU A 169 3.26 -8.03 -18.48
C LEU A 169 2.86 -6.69 -19.11
N GLY A 170 1.85 -6.01 -18.56
CA GLY A 170 1.45 -4.68 -19.00
C GLY A 170 2.58 -3.66 -18.92
N HIS A 171 3.31 -3.63 -17.79
CA HIS A 171 4.48 -2.78 -17.58
C HIS A 171 5.59 -3.14 -18.56
N PHE A 172 5.93 -4.42 -18.68
CA PHE A 172 6.96 -4.90 -19.60
C PHE A 172 6.71 -4.45 -21.06
N PHE A 173 5.51 -4.69 -21.59
CA PHE A 173 5.20 -4.32 -22.97
C PHE A 173 5.11 -2.79 -23.17
N ALA A 174 4.53 -2.06 -22.21
CA ALA A 174 4.44 -0.61 -22.30
C ALA A 174 5.81 0.05 -22.19
N SER A 175 6.64 -0.35 -21.22
CA SER A 175 8.02 0.14 -21.06
C SER A 175 8.91 -0.26 -22.23
N HIS A 176 8.74 -1.45 -22.80
CA HIS A 176 9.47 -1.85 -24.01
C HIS A 176 9.12 -0.96 -25.21
N SER A 177 7.84 -0.67 -25.42
CA SER A 177 7.38 0.23 -26.48
C SER A 177 7.91 1.64 -26.27
N ALA A 178 7.78 2.18 -25.05
CA ALA A 178 8.29 3.50 -24.69
C ALA A 178 9.81 3.61 -24.90
N TYR A 179 10.57 2.59 -24.47
CA TYR A 179 12.02 2.53 -24.67
C TYR A 179 12.40 2.53 -26.15
N ASN A 180 11.70 1.77 -26.98
CA ASN A 180 11.97 1.71 -28.42
C ASN A 180 11.59 3.00 -29.14
N SER A 181 10.51 3.67 -28.72
CA SER A 181 10.12 5.00 -29.21
C SER A 181 11.20 6.04 -28.88
N ASP A 182 11.72 6.04 -27.65
CA ASP A 182 12.84 6.89 -27.23
C ASP A 182 14.11 6.59 -28.05
N ALA A 183 14.48 5.30 -28.18
CA ALA A 183 15.66 4.88 -28.92
C ALA A 183 15.59 5.31 -30.40
N ALA A 184 14.42 5.12 -31.04
CA ALA A 184 14.20 5.54 -32.42
C ALA A 184 14.31 7.07 -32.57
N ALA A 185 13.81 7.85 -31.60
CA ALA A 185 13.92 9.30 -31.60
C ALA A 185 15.38 9.80 -31.48
N HIS A 186 16.25 9.02 -30.83
CA HIS A 186 17.67 9.32 -30.67
C HIS A 186 18.57 8.68 -31.74
N GLY A 187 17.99 7.99 -32.72
CA GLY A 187 18.75 7.28 -33.76
C GLY A 187 19.50 6.04 -33.24
N GLU A 188 19.10 5.52 -32.08
CA GLU A 188 19.65 4.31 -31.48
C GLU A 188 18.97 3.05 -32.04
N THR A 189 19.57 1.88 -31.78
CA THR A 189 19.00 0.60 -32.21
C THR A 189 17.88 0.16 -31.27
N VAL A 190 16.69 -0.08 -31.83
CA VAL A 190 15.57 -0.67 -31.08
C VAL A 190 15.91 -2.08 -30.61
N GLN A 191 15.44 -2.43 -29.42
CA GLN A 191 15.67 -3.75 -28.84
C GLN A 191 14.46 -4.66 -29.09
N SER A 192 14.72 -5.98 -29.20
CA SER A 192 13.64 -6.97 -29.15
C SER A 192 13.08 -7.09 -27.73
N ALA A 193 11.86 -7.58 -27.58
CA ALA A 193 11.25 -7.78 -26.26
C ALA A 193 12.13 -8.65 -25.34
N LEU A 194 12.69 -9.75 -25.89
CA LEU A 194 13.57 -10.63 -25.12
C LEU A 194 14.86 -9.94 -24.68
N ALA A 195 15.44 -9.08 -25.53
CA ALA A 195 16.62 -8.30 -25.16
C ALA A 195 16.29 -7.27 -24.07
N TYR A 196 15.13 -6.62 -24.17
CA TYR A 196 14.68 -5.64 -23.19
C TYR A 196 14.41 -6.25 -21.81
N LEU A 197 14.00 -7.52 -21.73
CA LEU A 197 13.84 -8.23 -20.45
C LEU A 197 15.17 -8.32 -19.66
N GLY A 198 16.31 -8.30 -20.35
CA GLY A 198 17.64 -8.23 -19.73
C GLY A 198 18.14 -6.81 -19.45
N ASN A 199 17.36 -5.77 -19.80
CA ASN A 199 17.79 -4.38 -19.70
C ASN A 199 17.67 -3.86 -18.25
N ALA A 200 18.70 -3.14 -17.78
CA ALA A 200 18.74 -2.61 -16.42
C ALA A 200 17.63 -1.56 -16.15
N ARG A 201 17.20 -0.79 -17.15
CA ARG A 201 16.13 0.21 -17.02
C ARG A 201 14.81 -0.44 -16.59
N PHE A 202 14.44 -1.54 -17.23
CA PHE A 202 13.20 -2.28 -16.91
C PHE A 202 13.19 -2.71 -15.43
N TRP A 203 14.24 -3.40 -14.99
CA TRP A 203 14.34 -3.84 -13.59
C TRP A 203 14.47 -2.69 -12.60
N PHE A 204 15.11 -1.59 -13.00
CA PHE A 204 15.19 -0.39 -12.17
C PHE A 204 13.81 0.24 -11.94
N GLU A 205 12.99 0.34 -12.98
CA GLU A 205 11.60 0.81 -12.89
C GLU A 205 10.79 -0.09 -11.93
N SER A 206 10.77 -1.42 -12.17
CA SER A 206 10.03 -2.37 -11.32
C SER A 206 10.47 -2.34 -9.84
N PHE A 207 11.78 -2.31 -9.57
CA PHE A 207 12.28 -2.36 -8.19
C PHE A 207 12.25 -1.01 -7.45
N GLN A 208 12.36 0.11 -8.16
CA GLN A 208 12.29 1.43 -7.54
C GLN A 208 10.93 1.66 -6.90
N THR A 209 9.86 1.32 -7.63
CA THR A 209 8.49 1.52 -7.16
C THR A 209 8.11 0.48 -6.11
N GLY A 210 8.50 -0.79 -6.29
CA GLY A 210 8.34 -1.85 -5.27
C GLY A 210 8.97 -1.53 -3.91
N SER A 211 10.14 -0.91 -3.89
CA SER A 211 10.84 -0.55 -2.64
C SER A 211 10.08 0.50 -1.80
N ARG A 212 9.25 1.35 -2.44
CA ARG A 212 8.52 2.43 -1.75
C ARG A 212 7.30 1.91 -0.99
N SER A 213 6.67 0.86 -1.49
CA SER A 213 5.44 0.28 -0.95
C SER A 213 5.73 -0.68 0.22
N PHE A 214 6.84 -1.42 0.16
CA PHE A 214 7.24 -2.42 1.15
C PHE A 214 7.69 -1.84 2.51
N PHE A 215 8.40 -0.71 2.52
CA PHE A 215 9.06 -0.19 3.73
C PHE A 215 8.24 0.80 4.58
N ARG A 216 6.94 0.96 4.33
CA ARG A 216 6.12 1.92 5.06
C ARG A 216 5.10 1.25 5.99
N ARG A 217 5.60 0.64 7.06
CA ARG A 217 4.88 0.63 8.36
C ARG A 217 5.74 1.21 9.46
N ARG A 218 5.19 2.26 10.08
CA ARG A 218 5.70 2.89 11.30
C ARG A 218 5.81 1.85 12.42
N ARG A 219 6.82 2.06 13.28
CA ARG A 219 6.89 1.56 14.66
C ARG A 219 5.53 1.73 15.36
N SER A 220 4.74 0.67 15.48
CA SER A 220 3.59 0.67 16.39
C SER A 220 3.32 -0.71 17.00
N SER A 221 4.36 -1.52 17.17
CA SER A 221 4.32 -2.71 18.01
C SER A 221 5.36 -2.59 19.13
N CYS A 222 5.30 -1.50 19.89
CA CYS A 222 5.68 -1.61 21.31
C CYS A 222 4.40 -2.00 22.05
N SER A 223 4.31 -3.27 22.43
CA SER A 223 3.30 -3.72 23.38
C SER A 223 3.39 -2.85 24.64
N PRO A 224 2.26 -2.37 25.22
CA PRO A 224 2.26 -1.51 26.42
C PRO A 224 3.12 -2.06 27.56
N SER A 225 3.26 -3.38 27.64
CA SER A 225 4.04 -4.08 28.66
C SER A 225 5.55 -3.80 28.58
N PHE A 226 6.13 -3.61 27.39
CA PHE A 226 7.57 -3.35 27.25
C PHE A 226 7.93 -1.88 27.49
N CYS A 227 7.07 -0.93 27.08
CA CYS A 227 7.24 0.48 27.43
C CYS A 227 7.09 0.71 28.93
N ALA A 228 6.17 0.00 29.60
CA ALA A 228 5.99 0.11 31.05
C ALA A 228 7.19 -0.40 31.86
N ILE A 229 7.97 -1.36 31.36
CA ILE A 229 9.20 -1.83 32.01
C ILE A 229 10.34 -0.83 31.79
N ALA A 230 10.47 -0.27 30.58
CA ALA A 230 11.47 0.74 30.28
C ALA A 230 11.25 2.04 31.09
N ASP A 231 9.99 2.49 31.24
CA ASP A 231 9.66 3.66 32.07
C ASP A 231 9.88 3.39 33.56
N ARG A 232 9.60 2.18 34.04
CA ARG A 232 9.82 1.81 35.45
C ARG A 232 11.30 1.70 35.81
N LEU A 233 12.14 1.28 34.85
CA LEU A 233 13.61 1.27 34.99
C LEU A 233 14.24 2.66 34.84
N ASN A 234 13.61 3.58 34.09
CA ASN A 234 14.06 4.96 33.98
C ASN A 234 13.67 5.78 35.23
N GLN A 235 12.49 5.54 35.81
CA GLN A 235 12.05 6.20 37.04
C GLN A 235 12.79 5.73 38.30
N SER A 236 13.26 4.46 38.35
CA SER A 236 14.10 3.99 39.46
C SER A 236 15.51 4.58 39.42
N ARG A 237 16.02 4.93 38.23
CA ARG A 237 17.34 5.56 38.04
C ARG A 237 17.34 7.07 38.37
N LEU A 238 16.17 7.71 38.47
CA LEU A 238 16.02 9.12 38.87
C LEU A 238 15.78 9.33 40.38
N LYS A 239 15.62 8.25 41.17
CA LYS A 239 15.40 8.34 42.63
C LYS A 239 16.67 8.22 43.47
N HIS A 240 17.81 7.93 42.86
CA HIS A 240 19.11 7.99 43.53
C HIS A 240 19.97 9.04 42.83
N PRO A 241 20.18 10.22 43.42
CA PRO A 241 21.18 11.14 42.90
C PRO A 241 22.53 10.41 42.92
N ILE A 242 23.15 10.28 41.75
CA ILE A 242 24.54 9.85 41.63
C ILE A 242 25.37 10.95 42.30
N VAL A 243 25.77 10.71 43.55
CA VAL A 243 26.82 11.48 44.21
C VAL A 243 28.09 11.26 43.40
N ARG A 244 28.50 12.25 42.61
CA ARG A 244 29.86 12.25 42.05
C ARG A 244 30.81 12.51 43.22
N PRO A 245 31.86 11.70 43.42
CA PRO A 245 32.91 12.09 44.34
C PRO A 245 33.61 13.32 43.77
N GLU A 246 33.63 14.42 44.52
CA GLU A 246 34.53 15.54 44.24
C GLU A 246 35.97 15.04 44.44
N VAL A 247 36.72 14.99 43.35
CA VAL A 247 38.16 14.84 43.40
C VAL A 247 38.71 16.23 43.74
N ASN A 248 39.01 16.46 45.02
CA ASN A 248 39.82 17.59 45.45
C ASN A 248 41.24 17.41 44.92
N LEU A 249 41.59 18.14 43.86
CA LEU A 249 42.97 18.35 43.46
C LEU A 249 43.45 19.62 44.16
N ALA A 250 44.10 19.44 45.32
CA ALA A 250 44.91 20.48 45.94
C ALA A 250 46.38 20.12 45.73
N LEU A 251 47.11 21.09 45.15
CA LEU A 251 48.52 21.15 44.75
C LEU A 251 48.85 20.59 43.35
#